data_AF-A0A199UUA5-F1
#
_entry.id   AF-A0A199UUA5-F1
#
_cell.length_a   1.000
_cell.length_b   1.000
_cell.length_c   1.000
_cell.angle_alpha   90.00
_cell.angle_beta   90.00
_cell.angle_gamma   90.00
#
_symmetry.space_group_name_H-M   'P 1'
#
loop_
_entity.id
_entity.type
_entity.pdbx_description
1 polymer ?
#
loop_
_entity_poly.entity_id
_entity_poly.type
_entity_poly.pdbx_seq_one_letter_code
_entity_poly.pdbx_strand_id
1 'polypeptide(L)'
;MLNDGGTRDGRGNLIWKLRIPLKIKVFCWLVLKKRTPTVDILSKRGWTGDLACALCGVFDESVDHLFTQCVFTKFIMVFGLDDVQPEDL
;
A
#
# COMPACT_ATOMS: atom_id res chain seq x y z
N MET A 1 -18.80 7.51 3.11
CA MET A 1 -17.34 7.45 3.35
C MET A 1 -17.05 6.12 4.00
N LEU A 2 -16.02 5.39 3.56
CA LEU A 2 -15.57 4.17 4.24
C LEU A 2 -15.05 4.56 5.62
N ASN A 3 -15.93 4.56 6.62
CA ASN A 3 -15.59 4.91 7.98
C ASN A 3 -14.83 3.75 8.61
N ASP A 4 -13.75 4.09 9.33
CA ASP A 4 -12.92 3.16 10.13
C ASP A 4 -13.68 2.62 11.34
N GLY A 5 -14.83 1.95 11.14
CA GLY A 5 -15.69 1.47 12.24
C GLY A 5 -16.10 2.56 13.23
N GLY A 6 -16.08 3.84 12.82
CA GLY A 6 -16.40 5.00 13.67
C GLY A 6 -15.21 5.72 14.32
N THR A 7 -13.97 5.26 14.13
CA THR A 7 -12.79 5.96 14.64
C THR A 7 -12.35 7.08 13.69
N ARG A 8 -12.21 8.32 14.18
CA ARG A 8 -11.72 9.46 13.40
C ARG A 8 -10.19 9.39 13.33
N ASP A 9 -9.64 8.67 12.35
CA ASP A 9 -8.20 8.67 12.08
C ASP A 9 -7.80 10.01 11.44
N GLY A 10 -7.06 10.84 12.19
CA GLY A 10 -6.59 12.15 11.72
C GLY A 10 -5.73 12.08 10.45
N ARG A 11 -5.07 10.93 10.20
CA ARG A 11 -4.22 10.72 9.01
C ARG A 11 -5.04 10.30 7.79
N GLY A 12 -6.20 9.65 7.99
CA GLY A 12 -7.07 9.20 6.90
C GLY A 12 -7.64 10.36 6.08
N ASN A 13 -7.82 11.54 6.69
CA ASN A 13 -8.40 12.71 6.03
C ASN A 13 -7.54 13.25 4.87
N LEU A 14 -6.21 13.06 4.91
CA LEU A 14 -5.32 13.50 3.83
C LEU A 14 -5.60 12.76 2.52
N ILE A 15 -5.75 11.44 2.56
CA ILE A 15 -6.03 10.61 1.37
C ILE A 15 -7.30 11.08 0.66
N TRP A 16 -8.34 11.39 1.42
CA TRP A 16 -9.64 11.75 0.86
C TRP A 16 -9.63 13.13 0.21
N LYS A 17 -8.70 14.03 0.59
CA LYS A 17 -8.52 15.36 0.02
C LYS A 17 -7.73 15.38 -1.29
N LEU A 18 -6.89 14.38 -1.55
CA LEU A 18 -6.10 14.29 -2.79
C LEU A 18 -6.98 14.25 -4.03
N ARG A 19 -6.53 14.81 -5.16
CA ARG A 19 -7.29 14.81 -6.42
C ARG A 19 -7.11 13.56 -7.28
N ILE A 20 -6.96 12.41 -6.64
CA ILE A 20 -6.74 11.11 -7.30
C ILE A 20 -8.04 10.28 -7.46
N PRO A 21 -8.09 9.33 -8.40
CA PRO A 21 -9.22 8.41 -8.55
C PRO A 21 -9.57 7.67 -7.26
N LEU A 22 -10.88 7.48 -7.02
CA LEU A 22 -11.39 6.85 -5.78
C LEU A 22 -10.78 5.46 -5.52
N LYS A 23 -10.54 4.68 -6.58
CA LYS A 23 -9.90 3.36 -6.49
C LYS A 23 -8.53 3.43 -5.82
N ILE A 24 -7.74 4.45 -6.13
CA ILE A 24 -6.41 4.68 -5.54
C ILE A 24 -6.56 5.10 -4.07
N LYS A 25 -7.51 5.99 -3.75
CA LYS A 25 -7.80 6.39 -2.36
C LYS A 25 -8.13 5.18 -1.49
N VAL A 26 -9.03 4.32 -1.96
CA VAL A 26 -9.43 3.10 -1.24
C VAL A 26 -8.24 2.15 -1.08
N PHE A 27 -7.42 1.99 -2.12
CA PHE A 27 -6.22 1.18 -2.05
C PHE A 27 -5.21 1.70 -1.03
N CYS A 28 -4.87 2.99 -1.05
CA CYS A 28 -3.98 3.62 -0.06
C CYS A 28 -4.52 3.46 1.36
N TRP A 29 -5.83 3.63 1.55
CA TRP A 29 -6.47 3.40 2.85
C TRP A 29 -6.31 1.94 3.32
N LEU A 30 -6.49 0.95 2.44
CA LEU A 30 -6.26 -0.47 2.77
C LEU A 30 -4.80 -0.76 3.13
N VAL A 31 -3.85 -0.17 2.39
CA VAL A 31 -2.40 -0.30 2.66
C VAL A 31 -2.09 0.25 4.05
N LEU A 32 -2.55 1.45 4.38
CA LEU A 32 -2.32 2.06 5.69
C LEU A 32 -2.91 1.25 6.85
N LYS A 33 -4.04 0.57 6.63
CA LYS A 33 -4.64 -0.32 7.63
C LYS A 33 -4.03 -1.73 7.64
N LYS A 34 -3.01 -2.01 6.81
CA LYS A 34 -2.41 -3.34 6.60
C LYS A 34 -3.46 -4.41 6.28
N ARG A 35 -4.41 -4.07 5.40
CA ARG A 35 -5.51 -4.96 4.98
C ARG A 35 -5.43 -5.38 3.51
N THR A 36 -4.33 -5.09 2.84
CA THR A 36 -4.09 -5.56 1.47
C THR A 36 -3.81 -7.06 1.46
N PRO A 37 -4.19 -7.80 0.40
CA PRO A 37 -3.99 -9.23 0.30
C PRO A 37 -2.52 -9.56 -0.03
N THR A 38 -1.62 -9.29 0.90
CA THR A 38 -0.22 -9.71 0.84
C THR A 38 -0.10 -11.17 1.25
N VAL A 39 0.99 -11.83 0.83
CA VAL A 39 1.15 -13.26 1.09
C VAL A 39 1.05 -13.58 2.58
N ASP A 40 1.66 -12.80 3.48
CA ASP A 40 1.56 -13.07 4.93
C ASP A 40 0.11 -13.05 5.45
N ILE A 41 -0.76 -12.22 4.87
CA ILE A 41 -2.19 -12.13 5.20
C ILE A 41 -2.97 -13.27 4.55
N LEU A 42 -2.62 -13.68 3.33
CA LEU A 42 -3.22 -14.80 2.62
C LEU A 42 -2.87 -16.13 3.30
N SER A 43 -1.63 -16.33 3.74
CA SER A 43 -1.20 -17.52 4.46
C SER A 43 -1.96 -17.71 5.78
N LYS A 44 -2.25 -16.61 6.50
CA LYS A 44 -3.13 -16.64 7.69
C LYS A 44 -4.57 -17.09 7.38
N ARG A 45 -4.99 -17.01 6.12
CA ARG A 45 -6.31 -17.46 5.62
C ARG A 45 -6.27 -18.84 4.98
N GLY A 46 -5.16 -19.57 5.13
CA GLY A 46 -5.00 -20.92 4.61
C GLY A 46 -4.52 -21.00 3.16
N TRP A 47 -4.03 -19.90 2.59
CA TRP A 47 -3.35 -19.96 1.29
C TRP A 47 -1.98 -20.64 1.44
N THR A 48 -1.71 -21.61 0.57
CA THR A 48 -0.45 -22.37 0.56
C THR A 48 0.30 -22.08 -0.74
N GLY A 49 1.35 -21.28 -0.64
CA GLY A 49 2.27 -20.97 -1.73
C GLY A 49 3.53 -20.30 -1.20
N ASP A 50 4.37 -19.80 -2.10
CA ASP A 50 5.63 -19.16 -1.74
C ASP A 50 5.41 -17.86 -0.96
N LEU A 51 6.14 -17.70 0.14
CA LEU A 51 6.09 -16.50 0.99
C LEU A 51 6.93 -15.36 0.43
N ALA A 52 7.78 -15.62 -0.56
CA ALA A 52 8.66 -14.62 -1.13
C ALA A 52 7.90 -13.43 -1.75
N CYS A 53 8.45 -12.24 -1.56
CA CYS A 53 7.98 -11.00 -2.15
C CYS A 53 7.91 -11.08 -3.67
N ALA A 54 6.76 -10.75 -4.26
CA ALA A 54 6.56 -10.78 -5.70
C ALA A 54 7.48 -9.81 -6.48
N LEU A 55 8.05 -8.80 -5.81
CA LEU A 55 8.96 -7.83 -6.43
C LEU A 55 10.43 -8.27 -6.32
N CYS A 56 10.91 -8.53 -5.11
CA CYS A 56 12.34 -8.81 -4.90
C CYS A 56 12.70 -10.30 -4.90
N GLY A 57 11.77 -11.19 -4.57
CA GLY A 57 12.01 -12.63 -4.46
C GLY A 57 12.99 -13.05 -3.36
N VAL A 58 13.49 -12.12 -2.54
CA VAL A 58 14.55 -12.38 -1.53
C VAL A 58 13.99 -12.48 -0.11
N PHE A 59 13.01 -11.65 0.23
CA PHE A 59 12.40 -11.58 1.56
C PHE A 59 10.92 -11.92 1.51
N ASP A 60 10.35 -12.32 2.63
CA ASP A 60 8.91 -12.61 2.73
C ASP A 60 8.04 -11.38 2.41
N GLU A 61 6.95 -11.60 1.69
CA GLU A 61 6.00 -10.55 1.34
C GLU A 61 5.15 -10.16 2.55
N SER A 62 5.29 -8.90 2.93
CA SER A 62 4.38 -8.23 3.87
C SER A 62 3.99 -6.85 3.34
N VAL A 63 2.95 -6.25 3.89
CA VAL A 63 2.55 -4.87 3.51
C VAL A 63 3.71 -3.89 3.68
N ASP A 64 4.43 -3.98 4.79
CA ASP A 64 5.56 -3.09 5.05
C ASP A 64 6.70 -3.36 4.06
N HIS A 65 7.02 -4.63 3.79
CA HIS A 65 8.04 -4.96 2.81
C HIS A 65 7.67 -4.48 1.41
N LEU A 66 6.49 -4.85 0.91
CA LEU A 66 6.04 -4.54 -0.44
C LEU A 66 5.92 -3.04 -0.71
N PHE A 67 5.45 -2.25 0.26
CA PHE A 67 5.19 -0.82 0.05
C PHE A 67 6.24 0.13 0.63
N THR A 68 7.21 -0.32 1.44
CA THR A 68 8.20 0.59 2.04
C THR A 68 9.64 0.05 2.08
N GLN A 69 9.86 -1.26 2.29
CA GLN A 69 11.21 -1.78 2.53
C GLN A 69 11.85 -2.42 1.30
N CYS A 70 11.05 -2.92 0.37
CA CYS A 70 11.48 -3.59 -0.86
C CYS A 70 12.38 -2.66 -1.68
N VAL A 71 13.47 -3.24 -2.20
CA VAL A 71 14.44 -2.51 -3.04
C VAL A 71 13.78 -1.89 -4.27
N PHE A 72 12.87 -2.61 -4.93
CA PHE A 72 12.13 -2.09 -6.08
C PHE A 72 11.22 -0.94 -5.71
N THR A 73 10.55 -1.02 -4.57
CA THR A 73 9.68 0.06 -4.09
C THR A 73 10.47 1.30 -3.75
N LYS A 74 11.61 1.15 -3.07
CA LYS A 74 12.53 2.26 -2.80
C LYS A 74 13.06 2.89 -4.09
N PHE A 75 13.41 2.06 -5.08
CA PHE A 75 13.84 2.53 -6.39
C PHE A 75 12.74 3.38 -7.05
N ILE A 76 11.51 2.86 -7.15
CA ILE A 76 10.38 3.60 -7.73
C ILE A 76 10.09 4.89 -6.96
N MET A 77 10.19 4.89 -5.63
CA MET A 77 9.94 6.08 -4.82
C MET A 77 11.01 7.18 -5.01
N VAL A 78 12.26 6.81 -5.28
CA VAL A 78 13.35 7.78 -5.50
C VAL A 78 13.34 8.31 -6.93
N PHE A 79 13.15 7.43 -7.91
CA PHE A 79 13.24 7.78 -9.33
C PHE A 79 11.90 8.16 -9.96
N GLY A 80 10.78 7.66 -9.45
CA GLY A 80 9.44 7.86 -10.04
C GLY A 80 8.72 9.14 -9.58
N LEU A 81 9.34 9.95 -8.73
CA LEU A 81 8.78 11.26 -8.34
C LEU A 81 9.19 12.39 -9.28
N ASP A 82 10.15 12.16 -10.17
CA ASP A 82 10.64 13.17 -11.11
C ASP A 82 9.58 13.52 -12.18
N ASP A 83 8.61 12.63 -12.42
CA ASP A 83 7.56 12.79 -13.42
C ASP A 83 6.21 13.28 -12.86
N VAL A 84 6.04 13.35 -11.53
CA VAL A 84 4.77 13.75 -10.92
C VAL A 84 4.66 15.27 -10.92
N GLN A 85 3.83 15.81 -11.81
CA GLN A 85 3.61 17.25 -11.87
C GLN A 85 2.77 17.73 -10.67
N PRO A 86 3.05 18.94 -10.12
CA PRO A 86 2.30 19.48 -8.98
C PRO A 86 0.79 19.61 -9.20
N GLU A 87 0.34 19.75 -10.45
CA GLU A 87 -1.07 19.81 -10.85
C GLU A 87 -1.84 18.50 -10.67
N ASP A 88 -1.15 17.36 -10.54
CA ASP A 88 -1.77 16.03 -10.37
C ASP A 88 -2.07 15.69 -8.90
N LEU A 89 -1.69 16.55 -7.95
CA LEU A 89 -1.84 16.34 -6.49
C LEU A 89 -3.10 16.99 -5.89
#